data_AF-A0A0W0VKI7-F1
#
_entry.id   AF-A0A0W0VKI7-F1
#
_cell.length_a   1.000
_cell.length_b   1.000
_cell.length_c   1.000
_cell.angle_alpha   90.00
_cell.angle_beta   90.00
_cell.angle_gamma   90.00
#
_symmetry.space_group_name_H-M   'P 1'
#
loop_
_entity.id
_entity.type
_entity.pdbx_description
1 polymer ?
#
loop_
_entity_poly.entity_id
_entity_poly.type
_entity_poly.pdbx_seq_one_letter_code
_entity_poly.pdbx_strand_id
1 'polypeptide(L)'
;MPSAEKVVTFTLFSKETQSGYHPGMFGERDNIIAIMKGLTEEARKRNETPPKFVLYVNLIPNWERKDNSYDNEDYLKVKTQFMERVNKEFAIDNLEVVDFYSLKDVSEDEKKYLDKLKSGGSNPDLMKTHAIVTNKKNKHLQIDTNTKIASFRDLYDLTFGQEDNKQYDRLNACVYSDQFISAHNKIVYTYPDSPLATALSKNYPDFCKKHGENPEHKQEKANRIYGQLFNTSLQECGLTITGSLSNRSKVYYPANLEKKEEYRLTKAIATAVNRSWDTSYKDEELKKLKQIEPVKVGDAKIDFMTYAYLIKKHTNIFSEHASSASEGNTYKSINNTLRLLTGFSLSSMLSGSIPEDGEIRSAFHALSNSEYEYKAMAEFYNHVLNKHPELIEDVARVIPQTARGNELSQALFGCTVRALLQNPKQQANAEAKKVSPIVDKQSKEQSSKLPLNQDEEHRKDSHRATKDQSDEKIDYKKEIYAIKRDSEDNLDDKKSMTLKK
;
A
#
# COMPACT_ATOMS: atom_id res chain seq x y z
N MET A 1 7.15 -33.33 13.38
CA MET A 1 7.23 -32.73 12.02
C MET A 1 8.43 -31.81 11.99
N PRO A 2 9.14 -31.64 10.85
CA PRO A 2 10.20 -30.63 10.75
C PRO A 2 9.62 -29.26 11.10
N SER A 3 10.36 -28.42 11.83
CA SER A 3 9.97 -27.03 12.07
C SER A 3 9.84 -26.31 10.74
N ALA A 4 8.77 -25.52 10.57
CA ALA A 4 8.59 -24.70 9.37
C ALA A 4 9.81 -23.82 9.12
N GLU A 5 10.27 -23.79 7.87
CA GLU A 5 11.44 -23.00 7.50
C GLU A 5 11.11 -21.51 7.49
N LYS A 6 12.11 -20.66 7.77
CA LYS A 6 12.01 -19.20 7.65
C LYS A 6 12.55 -18.79 6.29
N VAL A 7 11.71 -18.19 5.46
CA VAL A 7 12.06 -17.79 4.09
C VAL A 7 11.75 -16.31 3.89
N VAL A 8 12.67 -15.57 3.30
CA VAL A 8 12.46 -14.19 2.87
C VAL A 8 12.58 -14.15 1.34
N THR A 9 11.58 -13.59 0.67
CA THR A 9 11.59 -13.46 -0.80
C THR A 9 11.58 -12.01 -1.24
N PHE A 10 12.49 -11.71 -2.16
CA PHE A 10 12.56 -10.47 -2.91
C PHE A 10 12.11 -10.72 -4.36
N THR A 11 11.57 -9.70 -5.00
CA THR A 11 11.19 -9.75 -6.43
C THR A 11 11.75 -8.53 -7.15
N LEU A 12 12.50 -8.77 -8.23
CA LEU A 12 12.99 -7.73 -9.13
C LEU A 12 12.60 -8.06 -10.56
N PHE A 13 12.43 -7.04 -11.38
CA PHE A 13 12.24 -7.23 -12.81
C PHE A 13 13.01 -6.19 -13.59
N SER A 14 13.34 -6.53 -14.84
CA SER A 14 13.84 -5.61 -15.83
C SER A 14 13.00 -5.73 -17.11
N LYS A 15 13.11 -4.75 -18.00
CA LYS A 15 12.55 -4.81 -19.34
C LYS A 15 13.68 -4.85 -20.36
N GLU A 16 13.54 -5.71 -21.34
CA GLU A 16 14.39 -5.72 -22.52
C GLU A 16 14.30 -4.35 -23.24
N THR A 17 15.43 -3.87 -23.75
CA THR A 17 15.56 -2.67 -24.57
C THR A 17 16.15 -3.04 -25.92
N GLN A 18 16.23 -2.08 -26.85
CA GLN A 18 16.89 -2.30 -28.14
C GLN A 18 18.37 -2.72 -28.02
N SER A 19 19.02 -2.38 -26.90
CA SER A 19 20.46 -2.60 -26.67
C SER A 19 20.76 -3.59 -25.53
N GLY A 20 19.74 -4.29 -25.01
CA GLY A 20 19.91 -5.20 -23.88
C GLY A 20 18.74 -5.10 -22.90
N TYR A 21 18.96 -4.54 -21.71
CA TYR A 21 17.94 -4.44 -20.67
C TYR A 21 18.16 -3.21 -19.77
N HIS A 22 17.09 -2.75 -19.11
CA HIS A 22 17.19 -1.65 -18.16
C HIS A 22 17.97 -2.05 -16.89
N PRO A 23 19.03 -1.32 -16.49
CA PRO A 23 19.86 -1.70 -15.35
C PRO A 23 19.31 -1.23 -13.99
N GLY A 24 18.15 -0.57 -13.94
CA GLY A 24 17.66 0.11 -12.72
C GLY A 24 17.55 -0.81 -11.50
N MET A 25 17.18 -2.08 -11.69
CA MET A 25 17.02 -3.03 -10.58
C MET A 25 18.33 -3.34 -9.82
N PHE A 26 19.50 -3.14 -10.42
CA PHE A 26 20.78 -3.40 -9.73
C PHE A 26 21.04 -2.40 -8.59
N GLY A 27 20.42 -1.21 -8.64
CA GLY A 27 20.49 -0.23 -7.55
C GLY A 27 19.87 -0.72 -6.22
N GLU A 28 19.07 -1.78 -6.26
CA GLU A 28 18.41 -2.35 -5.09
C GLU A 28 19.32 -3.27 -4.26
N ARG A 29 20.48 -3.65 -4.80
CA ARG A 29 21.44 -4.60 -4.20
C ARG A 29 21.80 -4.26 -2.76
N ASP A 30 22.16 -3.00 -2.50
CA ASP A 30 22.63 -2.60 -1.17
C ASP A 30 21.51 -2.69 -0.12
N ASN A 31 20.25 -2.44 -0.52
CA ASN A 31 19.12 -2.55 0.40
C ASN A 31 18.79 -4.03 0.68
N ILE A 32 18.88 -4.91 -0.32
CA ILE A 32 18.76 -6.36 -0.12
C ILE A 32 19.81 -6.86 0.88
N ILE A 33 21.09 -6.49 0.69
CA ILE A 33 22.17 -6.85 1.61
C ILE A 33 21.89 -6.34 3.03
N ALA A 34 21.39 -5.10 3.16
CA ALA A 34 21.05 -4.54 4.47
C ALA A 34 19.94 -5.36 5.15
N ILE A 35 18.87 -5.71 4.42
CA ILE A 35 17.77 -6.53 4.95
C ILE A 35 18.27 -7.92 5.36
N MET A 36 19.07 -8.57 4.51
CA MET A 36 19.63 -9.88 4.79
C MET A 36 20.48 -9.87 6.06
N LYS A 37 21.38 -8.90 6.18
CA LYS A 37 22.26 -8.75 7.36
C LYS A 37 21.43 -8.49 8.61
N GLY A 38 20.49 -7.55 8.56
CA GLY A 38 19.65 -7.19 9.70
C GLY A 38 18.85 -8.38 10.25
N LEU A 39 18.14 -9.11 9.38
CA LEU A 39 17.35 -10.28 9.81
C LEU A 39 18.23 -11.45 10.26
N THR A 40 19.40 -11.64 9.64
CA THR A 40 20.38 -12.65 10.07
C THR A 40 20.93 -12.33 11.46
N GLU A 41 21.25 -11.06 11.72
CA GLU A 41 21.77 -10.61 13.01
C GLU A 41 20.73 -10.78 14.12
N GLU A 42 19.47 -10.43 13.87
CA GLU A 42 18.39 -10.61 14.84
C GLU A 42 18.10 -12.09 15.15
N ALA A 43 18.20 -12.97 14.16
CA ALA A 43 18.13 -14.42 14.38
C ALA A 43 19.27 -14.90 15.29
N ARG A 44 20.52 -14.49 14.99
CA ARG A 44 21.70 -14.86 15.77
C ARG A 44 21.63 -14.37 17.21
N LYS A 45 21.17 -13.13 17.45
CA LYS A 45 20.94 -12.58 18.80
C LYS A 45 19.98 -13.42 19.64
N ARG A 46 19.07 -14.17 18.98
CA ARG A 46 18.09 -15.06 19.62
C ARG A 46 18.54 -16.53 19.63
N ASN A 47 19.75 -16.84 19.18
CA ASN A 47 20.25 -18.21 18.98
C ASN A 47 19.37 -19.05 18.03
N GLU A 48 18.77 -18.39 17.03
CA GLU A 48 17.91 -19.03 16.04
C GLU A 48 18.60 -19.15 14.69
N THR A 49 18.19 -20.15 13.89
CA THR A 49 18.64 -20.28 12.49
C THR A 49 18.22 -19.05 11.68
N PRO A 50 19.15 -18.39 10.96
CA PRO A 50 18.82 -17.31 10.03
C PRO A 50 17.83 -17.76 8.95
N PRO A 51 17.00 -16.85 8.42
CA PRO A 51 16.14 -17.17 7.29
C PRO A 51 16.96 -17.47 6.04
N LYS A 52 16.40 -18.30 5.16
CA LYS A 52 16.85 -18.42 3.77
C LYS A 52 16.36 -17.23 2.97
N PHE A 53 17.18 -16.73 2.05
CA PHE A 53 16.83 -15.61 1.19
C PHE A 53 16.75 -16.06 -0.26
N VAL A 54 15.67 -15.69 -0.93
CA VAL A 54 15.43 -15.98 -2.35
C VAL A 54 15.13 -14.68 -3.09
N LEU A 55 15.81 -14.46 -4.20
CA LEU A 55 15.56 -13.36 -5.12
C LEU A 55 15.00 -13.92 -6.42
N TYR A 56 13.71 -13.68 -6.65
CA TYR A 56 13.10 -13.90 -7.97
C TYR A 56 13.41 -12.72 -8.88
N VAL A 57 13.95 -13.03 -10.06
CA VAL A 57 14.18 -12.05 -11.13
C VAL A 57 13.39 -12.43 -12.38
N ASN A 58 12.87 -11.44 -13.09
CA ASN A 58 12.27 -11.64 -14.41
C ASN A 58 12.76 -10.58 -15.40
N LEU A 59 13.20 -11.00 -16.59
CA LEU A 59 13.37 -10.08 -17.72
C LEU A 59 12.07 -10.11 -18.53
N ILE A 60 11.47 -8.95 -18.75
CA ILE A 60 10.25 -8.83 -19.55
C ILE A 60 10.67 -8.58 -21.00
N PRO A 61 10.22 -9.39 -21.98
CA PRO A 61 10.47 -9.13 -23.39
C PRO A 61 9.98 -7.74 -23.81
N ASN A 62 10.67 -7.13 -24.77
CA ASN A 62 10.23 -5.88 -25.35
C ASN A 62 9.02 -6.17 -26.25
N TRP A 63 7.82 -5.96 -25.71
CA TRP A 63 6.55 -6.18 -26.39
C TRP A 63 6.29 -5.24 -27.59
N GLU A 64 7.14 -4.22 -27.81
CA GLU A 64 7.10 -3.36 -28.99
C GLU A 64 7.80 -4.01 -30.19
N ARG A 65 8.72 -4.96 -29.96
CA ARG A 65 9.34 -5.74 -31.02
C ARG A 65 8.32 -6.74 -31.57
N LYS A 66 8.14 -6.71 -32.90
CA LYS A 66 7.25 -7.64 -33.60
C LYS A 66 7.71 -9.09 -33.33
N ASP A 67 6.75 -9.97 -33.05
CA ASP A 67 6.96 -11.41 -32.85
C ASP A 67 7.93 -11.77 -31.70
N ASN A 68 8.17 -10.85 -30.77
CA ASN A 68 8.99 -11.09 -29.59
C ASN A 68 8.18 -11.83 -28.50
N SER A 69 8.83 -12.75 -27.80
CA SER A 69 8.23 -13.60 -26.77
C SER A 69 9.30 -14.10 -25.79
N TYR A 70 8.87 -14.78 -24.74
CA TYR A 70 9.81 -15.43 -23.81
C TYR A 70 10.62 -16.57 -24.43
N ASP A 71 10.15 -17.11 -25.57
CA ASP A 71 10.80 -18.21 -26.30
C ASP A 71 11.58 -17.73 -27.54
N ASN A 72 11.58 -16.42 -27.82
CA ASN A 72 12.27 -15.86 -28.97
C ASN A 72 13.80 -15.99 -28.80
N GLU A 73 14.50 -16.46 -29.82
CA GLU A 73 15.96 -16.71 -29.75
C GLU A 73 16.78 -15.47 -29.40
N ASP A 74 16.42 -14.30 -29.93
CA ASP A 74 17.15 -13.06 -29.64
C ASP A 74 16.88 -12.58 -28.21
N TYR A 75 15.63 -12.70 -27.75
CA TYR A 75 15.30 -12.47 -26.34
C TYR A 75 16.08 -13.41 -25.43
N LEU A 76 16.19 -14.71 -25.74
CA LEU A 76 16.94 -15.67 -24.94
C LEU A 76 18.44 -15.34 -24.85
N LYS A 77 19.04 -14.79 -25.92
CA LYS A 77 20.42 -14.26 -25.88
C LYS A 77 20.55 -13.11 -24.87
N VAL A 78 19.62 -12.15 -24.92
CA VAL A 78 19.60 -11.02 -23.97
C VAL A 78 19.31 -11.50 -22.54
N LYS A 79 18.40 -12.45 -22.36
CA LYS A 79 18.09 -13.08 -21.07
C LYS A 79 19.30 -13.78 -20.48
N THR A 80 20.11 -14.45 -21.29
CA THR A 80 21.36 -15.08 -20.85
C THR A 80 22.34 -14.02 -20.32
N GLN A 81 22.58 -12.95 -21.08
CA GLN A 81 23.43 -11.83 -20.64
C GLN A 81 22.89 -11.13 -19.38
N PHE A 82 21.57 -11.03 -19.26
CA PHE A 82 20.89 -10.52 -18.08
C PHE A 82 21.18 -11.41 -16.86
N MET A 83 20.94 -12.71 -16.97
CA MET A 83 21.15 -13.65 -15.87
C MET A 83 22.61 -13.78 -15.46
N GLU A 84 23.55 -13.75 -16.41
CA GLU A 84 24.99 -13.68 -16.10
C GLU A 84 25.33 -12.47 -15.24
N ARG A 85 24.80 -11.29 -15.59
CA ARG A 85 25.00 -10.08 -14.80
C ARG A 85 24.30 -10.17 -13.44
N VAL A 86 23.05 -10.65 -13.38
CA VAL A 86 22.35 -10.84 -12.10
C VAL A 86 23.16 -11.75 -11.18
N ASN A 87 23.63 -12.90 -11.67
CA ASN A 87 24.43 -13.82 -10.88
C ASN A 87 25.75 -13.20 -10.41
N LYS A 88 26.38 -12.35 -11.23
CA LYS A 88 27.59 -11.62 -10.82
C LYS A 88 27.30 -10.57 -9.75
N GLU A 89 26.29 -9.72 -9.96
CA GLU A 89 25.97 -8.60 -9.06
C GLU A 89 25.39 -9.09 -7.73
N PHE A 90 24.57 -10.14 -7.77
CA PHE A 90 23.92 -10.74 -6.61
C PHE A 90 24.59 -12.04 -6.14
N ALA A 91 25.88 -12.22 -6.44
CA ALA A 91 26.74 -13.24 -5.82
C ALA A 91 26.96 -12.90 -4.33
N ILE A 92 25.91 -13.10 -3.53
CA ILE A 92 25.85 -12.80 -2.09
C ILE A 92 25.65 -14.11 -1.35
N ASP A 93 26.46 -14.36 -0.34
CA ASP A 93 26.33 -15.54 0.51
C ASP A 93 24.92 -15.65 1.10
N ASN A 94 24.34 -16.86 1.04
CA ASN A 94 22.99 -17.16 1.54
C ASN A 94 21.85 -16.44 0.78
N LEU A 95 22.08 -15.97 -0.46
CA LEU A 95 21.03 -15.53 -1.39
C LEU A 95 20.91 -16.51 -2.56
N GLU A 96 19.74 -17.11 -2.72
CA GLU A 96 19.39 -17.88 -3.92
C GLU A 96 18.82 -16.94 -4.97
N VAL A 97 19.44 -16.90 -6.16
CA VAL A 97 18.94 -16.14 -7.30
C VAL A 97 18.23 -17.09 -8.25
N VAL A 98 16.99 -16.74 -8.61
CA VAL A 98 16.11 -17.59 -9.41
C VAL A 98 15.50 -16.80 -10.56
N ASP A 99 15.66 -17.32 -11.76
CA ASP A 99 14.95 -16.86 -12.95
C ASP A 99 13.49 -17.33 -12.88
N PHE A 100 12.59 -16.39 -12.58
CA PHE A 100 11.19 -16.66 -12.31
C PHE A 100 10.50 -17.37 -13.48
N TYR A 101 10.70 -16.92 -14.72
CA TYR A 101 10.00 -17.53 -15.86
C TYR A 101 10.44 -18.98 -16.15
N SER A 102 11.66 -19.34 -15.74
CA SER A 102 12.24 -20.67 -15.95
C SER A 102 11.99 -21.65 -14.80
N LEU A 103 11.26 -21.21 -13.75
CA LEU A 103 10.87 -22.06 -12.65
C LEU A 103 9.94 -23.19 -13.10
N LYS A 104 10.17 -24.39 -12.55
CA LYS A 104 9.37 -25.58 -12.89
C LYS A 104 7.94 -25.51 -12.35
N ASP A 105 7.75 -24.77 -11.27
CA ASP A 105 6.47 -24.59 -10.57
C ASP A 105 5.67 -23.39 -11.09
N VAL A 106 6.20 -22.60 -12.03
CA VAL A 106 5.40 -21.62 -12.78
C VAL A 106 4.56 -22.35 -13.83
N SER A 107 3.24 -22.32 -13.63
CA SER A 107 2.29 -23.03 -14.48
C SER A 107 2.17 -22.42 -15.89
N GLU A 108 1.65 -23.19 -16.84
CA GLU A 108 1.39 -22.69 -18.20
C GLU A 108 0.34 -21.57 -18.21
N ASP A 109 -0.63 -21.59 -17.30
CA ASP A 109 -1.61 -20.50 -17.17
C ASP A 109 -0.96 -19.22 -16.62
N GLU A 110 0.03 -19.33 -15.72
CA GLU A 110 0.84 -18.20 -15.27
C GLU A 110 1.69 -17.64 -16.41
N LYS A 111 2.34 -18.50 -17.22
CA LYS A 111 3.11 -18.07 -18.40
C LYS A 111 2.23 -17.36 -19.42
N LYS A 112 1.03 -17.89 -19.69
CA LYS A 112 0.04 -17.21 -20.53
C LYS A 112 -0.35 -15.85 -19.96
N TYR A 113 -0.52 -15.74 -18.64
CA TYR A 113 -0.81 -14.45 -18.01
C TYR A 113 0.38 -13.47 -18.06
N LEU A 114 1.63 -13.93 -18.04
CA LEU A 114 2.81 -13.09 -18.23
C LEU A 114 2.99 -12.65 -19.67
N ASP A 115 2.58 -13.46 -20.65
CA ASP A 115 2.72 -13.13 -22.06
C ASP A 115 2.03 -11.80 -22.39
N LYS A 116 2.77 -10.90 -23.05
CA LYS A 116 2.31 -9.55 -23.42
C LYS A 116 1.81 -8.69 -22.24
N LEU A 117 2.13 -9.03 -20.99
CA LEU A 117 1.77 -8.23 -19.83
C LEU A 117 2.63 -6.96 -19.78
N LYS A 118 2.08 -5.84 -20.26
CA LYS A 118 2.78 -4.54 -20.32
C LYS A 118 2.79 -3.79 -18.99
N SER A 119 1.91 -4.17 -18.06
CA SER A 119 1.82 -3.52 -16.75
C SER A 119 3.09 -3.75 -15.93
N GLY A 120 3.83 -2.67 -15.68
CA GLY A 120 5.03 -2.72 -14.84
C GLY A 120 4.74 -3.07 -13.38
N GLY A 121 3.54 -2.78 -12.88
CA GLY A 121 3.11 -3.16 -11.52
C GLY A 121 2.66 -4.61 -11.41
N SER A 122 1.92 -5.12 -12.42
CA SER A 122 1.40 -6.50 -12.35
C SER A 122 2.51 -7.56 -12.41
N ASN A 123 3.62 -7.32 -13.10
CA ASN A 123 4.74 -8.27 -13.19
C ASN A 123 5.32 -8.64 -11.80
N PRO A 124 5.85 -7.67 -11.01
CA PRO A 124 6.35 -7.98 -9.68
C PRO A 124 5.24 -8.48 -8.76
N ASP A 125 4.01 -7.96 -8.85
CA ASP A 125 2.92 -8.41 -7.98
C ASP A 125 2.52 -9.89 -8.25
N LEU A 126 2.65 -10.36 -9.51
CA LEU A 126 2.49 -11.77 -9.85
C LEU A 126 3.58 -12.63 -9.19
N MET A 127 4.85 -12.21 -9.30
CA MET A 127 6.00 -12.91 -8.70
C MET A 127 5.86 -13.00 -7.17
N LYS A 128 5.40 -11.91 -6.53
CA LYS A 128 5.15 -11.87 -5.08
C LYS A 128 4.05 -12.85 -4.68
N THR A 129 2.96 -12.88 -5.45
CA THR A 129 1.83 -13.77 -5.20
C THR A 129 2.26 -15.23 -5.33
N HIS A 130 3.00 -15.56 -6.39
CA HIS A 130 3.62 -16.87 -6.56
C HIS A 130 4.50 -17.23 -5.36
N ALA A 131 5.39 -16.33 -4.93
CA ALA A 131 6.27 -16.56 -3.78
C ALA A 131 5.52 -16.94 -2.50
N ILE A 132 4.42 -16.24 -2.20
CA ILE A 132 3.57 -16.50 -1.03
C ILE A 132 2.90 -17.88 -1.15
N VAL A 133 2.40 -18.23 -2.33
CA VAL A 133 1.74 -19.51 -2.59
C VAL A 133 2.72 -20.69 -2.46
N THR A 134 3.91 -20.59 -3.07
CA THR A 134 4.95 -21.63 -3.02
C THR A 134 5.48 -21.83 -1.59
N ASN A 135 5.49 -20.77 -0.78
CA ASN A 135 5.96 -20.82 0.61
C ASN A 135 4.85 -20.97 1.66
N LYS A 136 3.62 -21.34 1.29
CA LYS A 136 2.48 -21.43 2.23
C LYS A 136 2.65 -22.37 3.44
N LYS A 137 3.66 -23.25 3.41
CA LYS A 137 4.00 -24.18 4.51
C LYS A 137 5.15 -23.67 5.39
N ASN A 138 5.72 -22.52 5.05
CA ASN A 138 6.87 -21.92 5.71
C ASN A 138 6.43 -20.67 6.49
N LYS A 139 7.31 -20.17 7.37
CA LYS A 139 7.25 -18.79 7.85
C LYS A 139 7.86 -17.94 6.75
N HIS A 140 7.03 -17.17 6.03
CA HIS A 140 7.45 -16.50 4.80
C HIS A 140 7.28 -14.99 4.90
N LEU A 141 8.33 -14.24 4.59
CA LEU A 141 8.29 -12.79 4.44
C LEU A 141 8.57 -12.41 2.99
N GLN A 142 7.55 -12.00 2.25
CA GLN A 142 7.73 -11.28 0.99
C GLN A 142 7.99 -9.80 1.31
N ILE A 143 9.04 -9.22 0.69
CA ILE A 143 9.37 -7.81 0.86
C ILE A 143 9.84 -7.17 -0.45
N ASP A 144 9.28 -6.00 -0.77
CA ASP A 144 9.78 -5.15 -1.84
C ASP A 144 11.18 -4.64 -1.49
N THR A 145 12.09 -4.73 -2.45
CA THR A 145 13.50 -4.39 -2.26
C THR A 145 13.73 -2.92 -1.93
N ASN A 146 12.77 -2.03 -2.21
CA ASN A 146 12.86 -0.61 -1.89
C ASN A 146 12.19 -0.22 -0.56
N THR A 147 11.66 -1.19 0.18
CA THR A 147 11.14 -0.97 1.54
C THR A 147 12.30 -0.61 2.48
N LYS A 148 12.17 0.50 3.20
CA LYS A 148 13.17 0.93 4.20
C LYS A 148 12.75 0.43 5.59
N ILE A 149 13.62 -0.35 6.25
CA ILE A 149 13.34 -0.92 7.57
C ILE A 149 13.81 0.03 8.66
N ALA A 150 12.90 0.45 9.53
CA ALA A 150 13.18 1.36 10.64
C ALA A 150 13.87 0.64 11.81
N SER A 151 13.43 -0.59 12.09
CA SER A 151 13.95 -1.47 13.16
C SER A 151 13.90 -2.92 12.69
N PHE A 152 15.06 -3.54 12.48
CA PHE A 152 15.15 -4.96 12.15
C PHE A 152 14.70 -5.84 13.31
N ARG A 153 14.91 -5.38 14.55
CA ARG A 153 14.39 -6.03 15.75
C ARG A 153 12.88 -6.12 15.70
N ASP A 154 12.18 -5.00 15.47
CA ASP A 154 10.72 -4.97 15.42
C ASP A 154 10.20 -5.81 14.25
N LEU A 155 10.87 -5.74 13.09
CA LEU A 155 10.52 -6.58 11.94
C LEU A 155 10.62 -8.07 12.29
N TYR A 156 11.72 -8.48 12.92
CA TYR A 156 11.94 -9.88 13.32
C TYR A 156 10.93 -10.34 14.37
N ASP A 157 10.70 -9.54 15.41
CA ASP A 157 9.77 -9.85 16.51
C ASP A 157 8.31 -9.89 16.05
N LEU A 158 7.96 -9.18 14.99
CA LEU A 158 6.64 -9.26 14.37
C LEU A 158 6.51 -10.46 13.41
N THR A 159 7.61 -11.03 12.93
CA THR A 159 7.60 -12.12 11.94
C THR A 159 8.10 -13.42 12.57
N PHE A 160 9.39 -13.69 12.39
CA PHE A 160 10.02 -14.96 12.74
C PHE A 160 10.18 -15.18 14.24
N GLY A 161 10.23 -14.11 15.04
CA GLY A 161 10.48 -14.16 16.48
C GLY A 161 9.25 -14.50 17.33
N GLN A 162 8.08 -14.72 16.72
CA GLN A 162 6.89 -15.12 17.47
C GLN A 162 6.79 -16.63 17.66
N GLU A 163 6.25 -17.04 18.81
CA GLU A 163 5.86 -18.42 19.06
C GLU A 163 4.85 -18.90 18.01
N ASP A 164 4.89 -20.17 17.63
CA ASP A 164 4.07 -20.73 16.54
C ASP A 164 2.56 -20.55 16.78
N ASN A 165 2.10 -20.61 18.03
CA ASN A 165 0.71 -20.42 18.42
C ASN A 165 0.25 -18.95 18.49
N LYS A 166 1.17 -17.99 18.25
CA LYS A 166 0.91 -16.54 18.24
C LYS A 166 1.21 -15.91 16.88
N GLN A 167 1.35 -16.74 15.85
CA GLN A 167 1.59 -16.28 14.48
C GLN A 167 0.32 -15.69 13.87
N TYR A 168 0.49 -14.63 13.07
CA TYR A 168 -0.57 -13.96 12.33
C TYR A 168 -0.07 -13.65 10.93
N ASP A 169 -0.99 -13.55 9.97
CA ASP A 169 -0.70 -12.86 8.73
C ASP A 169 -0.38 -11.42 9.07
N ARG A 170 0.71 -10.88 8.50
CA ARG A 170 1.04 -9.48 8.70
C ARG A 170 1.36 -8.79 7.39
N LEU A 171 0.93 -7.55 7.26
CA LEU A 171 1.18 -6.71 6.11
C LEU A 171 1.30 -5.24 6.54
N ASN A 172 1.76 -4.39 5.64
CA ASN A 172 1.69 -2.96 5.88
C ASN A 172 0.37 -2.38 5.38
N ALA A 173 -0.04 -1.30 6.03
CA ALA A 173 -1.08 -0.42 5.55
C ALA A 173 -0.45 0.87 5.01
N CYS A 174 -1.16 1.58 4.15
CA CYS A 174 -0.76 2.91 3.71
C CYS A 174 -1.97 3.83 3.54
N VAL A 175 -1.81 5.12 3.83
CA VAL A 175 -2.81 6.12 3.48
C VAL A 175 -2.86 6.18 1.94
N TYR A 176 -4.03 5.93 1.37
CA TYR A 176 -4.19 5.88 -0.10
C TYR A 176 -4.78 7.16 -0.67
N SER A 177 -5.71 7.76 0.08
CA SER A 177 -6.29 9.08 -0.13
C SER A 177 -6.62 9.72 1.23
N ASP A 178 -7.21 10.91 1.20
CA ASP A 178 -7.84 11.57 2.35
C ASP A 178 -8.93 10.75 3.04
N GLN A 179 -9.48 9.75 2.35
CA GLN A 179 -10.70 9.06 2.79
C GLN A 179 -10.48 7.63 3.27
N PHE A 180 -9.33 7.00 3.03
CA PHE A 180 -9.09 5.64 3.53
C PHE A 180 -7.61 5.20 3.52
N ILE A 181 -7.37 4.18 4.34
CA ILE A 181 -6.12 3.42 4.43
C ILE A 181 -6.29 2.14 3.62
N SER A 182 -5.31 1.79 2.80
CA SER A 182 -5.29 0.57 1.99
C SER A 182 -4.28 -0.43 2.56
N ALA A 183 -4.67 -1.70 2.57
CA ALA A 183 -3.75 -2.82 2.77
C ALA A 183 -2.79 -2.90 1.57
N HIS A 184 -1.50 -3.13 1.78
CA HIS A 184 -0.53 -3.16 0.68
C HIS A 184 0.31 -4.46 0.68
N ASN A 185 0.69 -4.91 -0.51
CA ASN A 185 1.55 -6.08 -0.74
C ASN A 185 3.06 -5.75 -0.83
N LYS A 186 3.50 -4.72 -0.10
CA LYS A 186 4.91 -4.28 -0.13
C LYS A 186 5.76 -5.08 0.85
N ILE A 187 5.16 -5.45 1.96
CA ILE A 187 5.72 -6.35 2.93
C ILE A 187 4.58 -7.22 3.42
N VAL A 188 4.69 -8.53 3.21
CA VAL A 188 3.67 -9.51 3.57
C VAL A 188 4.37 -10.67 4.25
N TYR A 189 3.97 -10.92 5.48
CA TYR A 189 4.36 -12.08 6.24
C TYR A 189 3.19 -13.05 6.31
N THR A 190 3.46 -14.31 6.00
CA THR A 190 2.55 -15.44 6.20
C THR A 190 3.26 -16.52 7.00
N TYR A 191 2.47 -17.38 7.63
CA TYR A 191 2.93 -18.48 8.45
C TYR A 191 2.31 -19.80 7.96
N PRO A 192 2.78 -20.97 8.43
CA PRO A 192 2.13 -22.23 8.09
C PRO A 192 0.65 -22.19 8.45
N ASP A 193 -0.21 -22.61 7.53
CA ASP A 193 -1.68 -22.56 7.67
C ASP A 193 -2.28 -21.13 7.69
N SER A 194 -1.51 -20.15 7.21
CA SER A 194 -1.98 -18.78 6.95
C SER A 194 -3.29 -18.76 6.13
N PRO A 195 -4.34 -18.08 6.64
CA PRO A 195 -5.56 -17.83 5.87
C PRO A 195 -5.28 -17.11 4.54
N LEU A 196 -4.42 -16.09 4.55
CA LEU A 196 -4.07 -15.34 3.35
C LEU A 196 -3.35 -16.21 2.31
N ALA A 197 -2.34 -16.98 2.72
CA ALA A 197 -1.63 -17.87 1.81
C ALA A 197 -2.56 -18.96 1.24
N THR A 198 -3.53 -19.42 2.04
CA THR A 198 -4.56 -20.37 1.62
C THR A 198 -5.51 -19.75 0.57
N ALA A 199 -6.02 -18.55 0.82
CA ALA A 199 -6.87 -17.83 -0.12
C ALA A 199 -6.14 -17.55 -1.45
N LEU A 200 -4.90 -17.08 -1.38
CA LEU A 200 -4.07 -16.86 -2.57
C LEU A 200 -3.80 -18.16 -3.33
N SER A 201 -3.49 -19.26 -2.63
CA SER A 201 -3.25 -20.57 -3.26
C SER A 201 -4.44 -21.09 -4.05
N LYS A 202 -5.66 -20.70 -3.65
CA LYS A 202 -6.90 -21.02 -4.35
C LYS A 202 -7.15 -20.06 -5.51
N ASN A 203 -7.09 -18.75 -5.24
CA ASN A 203 -7.53 -17.73 -6.19
C ASN A 203 -6.52 -17.45 -7.30
N TYR A 204 -5.22 -17.64 -7.05
CA TYR A 204 -4.15 -17.32 -7.98
C TYR A 204 -4.19 -18.17 -9.27
N PRO A 205 -4.24 -19.51 -9.20
CA PRO A 205 -4.34 -20.34 -10.41
C PRO A 205 -5.60 -20.03 -11.23
N ASP A 206 -6.74 -19.89 -10.57
CA ASP A 206 -8.02 -19.57 -11.22
C ASP A 206 -7.98 -18.21 -11.93
N PHE A 207 -7.33 -17.22 -11.32
CA PHE A 207 -7.15 -15.90 -11.91
C PHE A 207 -6.29 -15.96 -13.17
N CYS A 208 -5.13 -16.63 -13.11
CA CYS A 208 -4.24 -16.78 -14.25
C CYS A 208 -4.93 -17.54 -15.41
N LYS A 209 -5.63 -18.62 -15.10
CA LYS A 209 -6.40 -19.40 -16.08
C LYS A 209 -7.50 -18.58 -16.75
N LYS A 210 -8.27 -17.82 -15.96
CA LYS A 210 -9.40 -17.03 -16.46
C LYS A 210 -8.97 -15.82 -17.29
N HIS A 211 -7.86 -15.19 -16.92
CA HIS A 211 -7.44 -13.90 -17.48
C HIS A 211 -6.16 -13.98 -18.33
N GLY A 212 -5.60 -15.17 -18.54
CA GLY A 212 -4.35 -15.38 -19.26
C GLY A 212 -4.29 -14.70 -20.62
N GLU A 213 -5.41 -14.66 -21.34
CA GLU A 213 -5.51 -14.07 -22.68
C GLU A 213 -6.29 -12.75 -22.72
N ASN A 214 -6.78 -12.26 -21.58
CA ASN A 214 -7.64 -11.07 -21.54
C ASN A 214 -6.84 -9.78 -21.83
N PRO A 215 -7.08 -9.08 -22.96
CA PRO A 215 -6.28 -7.93 -23.36
C PRO A 215 -6.34 -6.75 -22.37
N GLU A 216 -7.47 -6.57 -21.66
CA GLU A 216 -7.63 -5.49 -20.69
C GLU A 216 -6.70 -5.64 -19.48
N HIS A 217 -6.33 -6.88 -19.15
CA HIS A 217 -5.42 -7.19 -18.05
C HIS A 217 -3.95 -7.00 -18.45
N LYS A 218 -3.66 -6.91 -19.76
CA LYS A 218 -2.31 -6.81 -20.30
C LYS A 218 -1.84 -5.36 -20.49
N GLN A 219 -2.73 -4.38 -20.31
CA GLN A 219 -2.44 -2.97 -20.56
C GLN A 219 -1.46 -2.37 -19.53
N GLU A 220 -0.68 -1.37 -19.93
CA GLU A 220 0.36 -0.75 -19.10
C GLU A 220 -0.15 -0.21 -17.75
N LYS A 221 -1.36 0.36 -17.74
CA LYS A 221 -1.96 0.98 -16.54
C LYS A 221 -2.79 0.02 -15.69
N ALA A 222 -2.91 -1.24 -16.09
CA ALA A 222 -3.77 -2.21 -15.43
C ALA A 222 -2.98 -3.03 -14.39
N ASN A 223 -2.95 -2.59 -13.12
CA ASN A 223 -2.43 -3.42 -12.02
C ASN A 223 -3.53 -4.33 -11.45
N ARG A 224 -3.91 -5.36 -12.21
CA ARG A 224 -5.02 -6.28 -11.87
C ARG A 224 -4.63 -7.31 -10.82
N ILE A 225 -3.35 -7.66 -10.71
CA ILE A 225 -2.88 -8.60 -9.68
C ILE A 225 -3.09 -8.00 -8.30
N TYR A 226 -2.61 -6.78 -8.06
CA TYR A 226 -2.89 -6.10 -6.80
C TYR A 226 -4.38 -5.77 -6.63
N GLY A 227 -4.96 -5.09 -7.64
CA GLY A 227 -6.29 -4.50 -7.52
C GLY A 227 -7.46 -5.50 -7.49
N GLN A 228 -7.28 -6.72 -8.00
CA GLN A 228 -8.31 -7.75 -8.03
C GLN A 228 -7.85 -9.01 -7.29
N LEU A 229 -6.79 -9.69 -7.74
CA LEU A 229 -6.41 -10.98 -7.13
C LEU A 229 -6.03 -10.85 -5.65
N PHE A 230 -5.06 -9.99 -5.34
CA PHE A 230 -4.53 -9.85 -3.98
C PHE A 230 -5.60 -9.29 -3.04
N ASN A 231 -6.25 -8.19 -3.42
CA ASN A 231 -7.27 -7.56 -2.60
C ASN A 231 -8.54 -8.41 -2.41
N THR A 232 -8.98 -9.17 -3.42
CA THR A 232 -10.08 -10.13 -3.22
C THR A 232 -9.68 -11.23 -2.25
N SER A 233 -8.43 -11.72 -2.30
CA SER A 233 -7.95 -12.71 -1.33
C SER A 233 -7.85 -12.15 0.09
N LEU A 234 -7.45 -10.88 0.25
CA LEU A 234 -7.50 -10.18 1.54
C LEU A 234 -8.93 -10.02 2.05
N GLN A 235 -9.88 -9.73 1.16
CA GLN A 235 -11.29 -9.60 1.52
C GLN A 235 -11.87 -10.93 2.02
N GLU A 236 -11.56 -12.05 1.37
CA GLU A 236 -11.98 -13.39 1.83
C GLU A 236 -11.44 -13.71 3.23
N CYS A 237 -10.29 -13.15 3.61
CA CYS A 237 -9.70 -13.28 4.93
C CYS A 237 -10.23 -12.25 5.95
N GLY A 238 -11.14 -11.35 5.54
CA GLY A 238 -11.62 -10.25 6.37
C GLY A 238 -10.58 -9.16 6.68
N LEU A 239 -9.44 -9.18 5.98
CA LEU A 239 -8.38 -8.18 6.14
C LEU A 239 -8.75 -6.88 5.43
N THR A 240 -9.48 -6.92 4.32
CA THR A 240 -10.03 -5.72 3.68
C THR A 240 -11.54 -5.73 3.67
N ILE A 241 -12.14 -4.54 3.72
CA ILE A 241 -13.58 -4.35 3.47
C ILE A 241 -13.76 -4.05 1.98
N THR A 242 -14.96 -4.21 1.44
CA THR A 242 -15.28 -3.76 0.08
C THR A 242 -16.06 -2.46 0.14
N GLY A 243 -15.53 -1.45 -0.52
CA GLY A 243 -16.20 -0.18 -0.73
C GLY A 243 -16.51 0.05 -2.21
N SER A 244 -17.63 0.72 -2.48
CA SER A 244 -17.95 1.28 -3.79
C SER A 244 -18.19 2.76 -3.62
N LEU A 245 -17.58 3.59 -4.47
CA LEU A 245 -17.95 5.01 -4.52
C LEU A 245 -19.19 5.12 -5.40
N SER A 246 -20.28 5.69 -4.89
CA SER A 246 -21.59 5.77 -5.57
C SER A 246 -21.55 6.42 -6.96
N ASN A 247 -20.49 7.15 -7.25
CA ASN A 247 -20.21 7.93 -8.45
C ASN A 247 -18.99 7.42 -9.25
N ARG A 248 -18.46 6.21 -8.93
CA ARG A 248 -17.42 5.54 -9.73
C ARG A 248 -17.71 4.04 -9.84
N SER A 249 -17.51 3.47 -11.02
CA SER A 249 -17.50 2.00 -11.23
C SER A 249 -16.29 1.28 -10.60
N LYS A 250 -15.54 1.94 -9.72
CA LYS A 250 -14.32 1.42 -9.11
C LYS A 250 -14.61 0.93 -7.70
N VAL A 251 -14.53 -0.39 -7.54
CA VAL A 251 -14.45 -1.06 -6.24
C VAL A 251 -13.09 -0.72 -5.61
N TYR A 252 -13.09 -0.40 -4.32
CA TYR A 252 -11.87 -0.19 -3.54
C TYR A 252 -11.87 -1.08 -2.29
N TYR A 253 -10.67 -1.35 -1.78
CA TYR A 253 -10.43 -2.32 -0.71
C TYR A 253 -9.70 -1.65 0.45
N PRO A 254 -10.40 -0.90 1.32
CA PRO A 254 -9.80 -0.31 2.50
C PRO A 254 -9.36 -1.41 3.47
N ALA A 255 -8.27 -1.13 4.19
CA ALA A 255 -7.80 -1.96 5.29
C ALA A 255 -8.87 -2.05 6.38
N ASN A 256 -9.14 -3.26 6.87
CA ASN A 256 -10.02 -3.47 8.01
C ASN A 256 -9.25 -3.15 9.30
N LEU A 257 -9.38 -1.93 9.82
CA LEU A 257 -8.64 -1.47 11.00
C LEU A 257 -9.13 -2.11 12.31
N GLU A 258 -10.15 -2.96 12.29
CA GLU A 258 -10.46 -3.85 13.42
C GLU A 258 -9.40 -4.96 13.54
N LYS A 259 -8.74 -5.32 12.44
CA LYS A 259 -7.64 -6.29 12.32
C LYS A 259 -6.27 -5.63 12.55
N LYS A 260 -6.13 -4.89 13.65
CA LYS A 260 -4.92 -4.07 13.91
C LYS A 260 -3.64 -4.89 13.98
N GLU A 261 -3.71 -6.12 14.49
CA GLU A 261 -2.55 -6.98 14.66
C GLU A 261 -1.92 -7.36 13.32
N GLU A 262 -2.75 -7.56 12.31
CA GLU A 262 -2.34 -7.92 10.96
C GLU A 262 -1.64 -6.75 10.24
N TYR A 263 -1.88 -5.50 10.66
CA TYR A 263 -1.24 -4.33 10.04
C TYR A 263 0.04 -3.83 10.73
N ARG A 264 0.56 -4.57 11.72
CA ARG A 264 1.68 -4.11 12.56
C ARG A 264 3.03 -3.99 11.86
N LEU A 265 3.21 -4.58 10.67
CA LEU A 265 4.44 -4.34 9.89
C LEU A 265 4.61 -2.87 9.49
N THR A 266 3.52 -2.10 9.47
CA THR A 266 3.54 -0.63 9.30
C THR A 266 4.47 0.06 10.33
N LYS A 267 4.64 -0.51 11.52
CA LYS A 267 5.51 0.03 12.58
C LYS A 267 7.00 -0.22 12.32
N ALA A 268 7.35 -1.31 11.65
CA ALA A 268 8.73 -1.73 11.44
C ALA A 268 9.42 -1.04 10.25
N ILE A 269 8.67 -0.27 9.46
CA ILE A 269 9.15 0.32 8.21
C ILE A 269 9.12 1.85 8.26
N ALA A 270 10.12 2.48 7.65
CA ALA A 270 10.18 3.93 7.45
C ALA A 270 9.37 4.34 6.21
N THR A 271 9.41 3.52 5.16
CA THR A 271 8.59 3.72 3.96
C THR A 271 8.15 2.37 3.40
N ALA A 272 6.90 2.34 2.96
CA ALA A 272 6.35 1.23 2.20
C ALA A 272 6.00 1.62 0.77
N VAL A 273 6.25 2.86 0.33
CA VAL A 273 5.65 3.35 -0.92
C VAL A 273 6.58 4.32 -1.64
N ASN A 274 7.47 3.78 -2.47
CA ASN A 274 7.83 4.50 -3.70
C ASN A 274 6.64 4.35 -4.65
N ARG A 275 5.63 5.21 -4.55
CA ARG A 275 4.71 5.39 -5.69
C ARG A 275 5.61 5.86 -6.83
N SER A 276 5.51 5.22 -7.98
CA SER A 276 6.01 5.76 -9.24
C SER A 276 5.37 7.14 -9.40
N TRP A 277 6.09 8.19 -9.02
CA TRP A 277 5.67 9.54 -9.28
C TRP A 277 5.59 9.67 -10.79
N ASP A 278 4.42 10.01 -11.31
CA ASP A 278 4.35 10.68 -12.60
C ASP A 278 5.03 12.04 -12.35
N THR A 279 6.30 12.10 -12.72
CA THR A 279 7.21 13.22 -12.44
C THR A 279 6.87 14.38 -13.36
N SER A 280 5.74 15.03 -13.12
CA SER A 280 5.46 16.33 -13.73
C SER A 280 6.38 17.44 -13.19
N TYR A 281 7.26 17.14 -12.23
CA TYR A 281 8.46 17.95 -11.99
C TYR A 281 9.30 17.88 -13.25
N LYS A 282 9.32 18.96 -14.02
CA LYS A 282 10.15 19.09 -15.22
C LYS A 282 11.64 19.29 -14.86
N ASP A 283 12.04 19.00 -13.63
CA ASP A 283 12.94 19.92 -12.91
C ASP A 283 14.28 19.29 -12.54
N GLU A 284 15.35 19.93 -13.01
CA GLU A 284 16.72 19.78 -12.51
C GLU A 284 16.80 19.90 -10.97
N GLU A 285 15.86 20.60 -10.34
CA GLU A 285 15.75 20.72 -8.88
C GLU A 285 15.51 19.36 -8.19
N LEU A 286 14.60 18.53 -8.72
CA LEU A 286 14.36 17.20 -8.14
C LEU A 286 15.58 16.29 -8.28
N LYS A 287 16.36 16.46 -9.36
CA LYS A 287 17.62 15.72 -9.53
C LYS A 287 18.62 16.09 -8.44
N LYS A 288 18.77 17.38 -8.12
CA LYS A 288 19.62 17.86 -7.03
C LYS A 288 19.19 17.29 -5.68
N LEU A 289 17.89 17.33 -5.37
CA LEU A 289 17.35 16.79 -4.11
C LEU A 289 17.56 15.27 -3.97
N LYS A 290 17.47 14.52 -5.08
CA LYS A 290 17.73 13.07 -5.09
C LYS A 290 19.22 12.71 -4.97
N GLN A 291 20.13 13.66 -5.16
CA GLN A 291 21.58 13.46 -5.03
C GLN A 291 22.07 13.66 -3.60
N ILE A 292 21.26 14.24 -2.71
CA ILE A 292 21.56 14.36 -1.28
C ILE A 292 21.80 12.97 -0.70
N GLU A 293 22.93 12.80 -0.01
CA GLU A 293 23.28 11.52 0.60
C GLU A 293 22.25 11.10 1.66
N PRO A 294 21.90 9.81 1.75
CA PRO A 294 20.97 9.34 2.77
C PRO A 294 21.56 9.46 4.18
N VAL A 295 20.75 9.89 5.15
CA VAL A 295 21.11 9.89 6.58
C VAL A 295 20.68 8.59 7.25
N LYS A 296 21.52 8.02 8.14
CA LYS A 296 21.15 6.81 8.89
C LYS A 296 20.30 7.20 10.11
N VAL A 297 19.08 6.68 10.20
CA VAL A 297 18.19 6.85 11.36
C VAL A 297 17.66 5.48 11.75
N GLY A 298 17.95 5.05 12.98
CA GLY A 298 17.74 3.64 13.37
C GLY A 298 18.48 2.71 12.41
N ASP A 299 17.75 1.75 11.84
CA ASP A 299 18.30 0.83 10.84
C ASP A 299 18.12 1.30 9.39
N ALA A 300 17.34 2.36 9.14
CA ALA A 300 17.08 2.84 7.78
C ALA A 300 18.11 3.88 7.33
N LYS A 301 18.32 3.92 6.01
CA LYS A 301 18.89 5.07 5.31
C LYS A 301 17.74 5.92 4.77
N ILE A 302 17.62 7.14 5.29
CA ILE A 302 16.59 8.12 4.96
C ILE A 302 17.14 9.03 3.86
N ASP A 303 16.58 8.89 2.66
CA ASP A 303 16.84 9.75 1.51
C ASP A 303 15.73 10.80 1.35
N PHE A 304 15.89 11.72 0.38
CA PHE A 304 14.88 12.73 0.08
C PHE A 304 13.51 12.13 -0.25
N MET A 305 13.47 11.00 -0.95
CA MET A 305 12.22 10.34 -1.32
C MET A 305 11.48 9.82 -0.08
N THR A 306 12.22 9.31 0.89
CA THR A 306 11.71 8.89 2.19
C THR A 306 11.20 10.07 3.00
N TYR A 307 11.99 11.15 3.09
CA TYR A 307 11.57 12.39 3.73
C TYR A 307 10.25 12.91 3.14
N ALA A 308 10.17 13.05 1.81
CA ALA A 308 8.98 13.53 1.13
C ALA A 308 7.75 12.62 1.35
N TYR A 309 7.95 11.30 1.39
CA TYR A 309 6.89 10.36 1.73
C TYR A 309 6.37 10.57 3.16
N LEU A 310 7.26 10.76 4.13
CA LEU A 310 6.88 10.99 5.52
C LEU A 310 6.13 12.32 5.68
N ILE A 311 6.61 13.41 5.05
CA ILE A 311 5.87 14.68 5.02
C ILE A 311 4.46 14.46 4.47
N LYS A 312 4.33 13.74 3.34
CA LYS A 312 3.03 13.43 2.73
C LYS A 312 2.12 12.64 3.66
N LYS A 313 2.66 11.59 4.29
CA LYS A 313 1.93 10.75 5.25
C LYS A 313 1.34 11.59 6.39
N HIS A 314 2.10 12.56 6.89
CA HIS A 314 1.69 13.43 8.00
C HIS A 314 0.83 14.63 7.58
N THR A 315 0.84 15.03 6.30
CA THR A 315 0.14 16.26 5.82
C THR A 315 -1.03 16.02 4.87
N ASN A 316 -1.25 14.78 4.42
CA ASN A 316 -2.32 14.35 3.52
C ASN A 316 -2.29 14.86 2.08
N ILE A 317 -1.21 15.46 1.61
CA ILE A 317 -1.18 15.90 0.22
C ILE A 317 -0.85 14.70 -0.69
N PHE A 318 -1.89 13.97 -1.04
CA PHE A 318 -1.93 13.22 -2.29
C PHE A 318 -1.98 14.26 -3.40
N SER A 319 -0.84 14.56 -3.98
CA SER A 319 -0.71 15.47 -5.12
C SER A 319 -1.71 15.10 -6.23
N GLU A 320 -2.85 15.77 -6.25
CA GLU A 320 -3.22 16.50 -7.45
C GLU A 320 -2.56 17.87 -7.29
N HIS A 321 -1.50 18.08 -8.09
CA HIS A 321 -0.77 19.31 -8.31
C HIS A 321 -1.07 20.49 -7.36
N ALA A 322 -0.10 20.82 -6.50
CA ALA A 322 0.07 22.20 -6.03
C ALA A 322 0.59 23.06 -7.21
N SER A 323 -0.29 23.36 -8.16
CA SER A 323 -0.13 24.49 -9.07
C SER A 323 -1.15 25.55 -8.68
N SER A 324 -0.81 26.38 -7.69
CA SER A 324 -1.29 27.77 -7.60
C SER A 324 -0.79 28.41 -6.31
N ALA A 325 0.46 28.86 -6.33
CA ALA A 325 0.90 29.97 -5.49
C ALA A 325 1.51 31.05 -6.38
N SER A 326 0.69 31.62 -7.26
CA SER A 326 0.91 32.95 -7.82
C SER A 326 -0.43 33.48 -8.31
N GLU A 327 -0.94 34.48 -7.59
CA GLU A 327 -1.65 35.64 -8.10
C GLU A 327 -2.72 35.44 -9.20
N GLY A 328 -3.97 35.70 -8.84
CA GLY A 328 -5.00 36.14 -9.80
C GLY A 328 -5.85 35.05 -10.45
N ASN A 329 -7.14 35.02 -10.08
CA ASN A 329 -8.29 34.65 -10.92
C ASN A 329 -8.43 33.25 -11.55
N THR A 330 -7.64 32.22 -11.20
CA THR A 330 -7.89 30.83 -11.65
C THR A 330 -8.39 29.89 -10.53
N TYR A 331 -9.05 30.43 -9.49
CA TYR A 331 -9.60 29.63 -8.38
C TYR A 331 -10.98 29.00 -8.66
N LYS A 332 -11.49 29.04 -9.91
CA LYS A 332 -12.89 28.72 -10.23
C LYS A 332 -13.16 27.37 -10.91
N SER A 333 -12.16 26.65 -11.44
CA SER A 333 -12.42 25.46 -12.27
C SER A 333 -12.08 24.10 -11.63
N ILE A 334 -11.17 24.03 -10.64
CA ILE A 334 -10.82 22.75 -9.97
C ILE A 334 -11.45 22.65 -8.57
N ASN A 335 -11.71 23.79 -7.92
CA ASN A 335 -12.40 23.82 -6.62
C ASN A 335 -13.93 23.64 -6.71
N ASN A 336 -14.55 23.83 -7.89
CA ASN A 336 -16.00 23.60 -8.05
C ASN A 336 -16.35 22.12 -8.24
N THR A 337 -15.47 21.29 -8.81
CA THR A 337 -15.69 19.85 -8.87
C THR A 337 -15.53 19.21 -7.50
N LEU A 338 -14.59 19.68 -6.66
CA LEU A 338 -14.42 19.16 -5.29
C LEU A 338 -15.48 19.69 -4.28
N ARG A 339 -16.02 20.90 -4.45
CA ARG A 339 -17.14 21.40 -3.60
C ARG A 339 -18.53 20.89 -4.00
N LEU A 340 -18.76 20.53 -5.27
CA LEU A 340 -19.99 19.82 -5.69
C LEU A 340 -19.93 18.31 -5.40
N LEU A 341 -18.74 17.77 -5.05
CA LEU A 341 -18.53 16.39 -4.63
C LEU A 341 -18.57 16.19 -3.10
N THR A 342 -18.66 17.26 -2.29
CA THR A 342 -18.86 17.17 -0.83
C THR A 342 -20.33 17.12 -0.42
N GLY A 343 -21.23 16.71 -1.32
CA GLY A 343 -22.60 16.32 -0.99
C GLY A 343 -22.64 15.00 -0.20
N PHE A 344 -21.95 14.94 0.94
CA PHE A 344 -22.05 13.87 1.90
C PHE A 344 -23.35 14.06 2.70
N SER A 345 -24.43 13.44 2.23
CA SER A 345 -25.44 12.92 3.15
C SER A 345 -24.96 11.56 3.62
N LEU A 346 -24.47 11.51 4.86
CA LEU A 346 -23.88 10.38 5.57
C LEU A 346 -24.87 9.22 5.85
N SER A 347 -25.98 9.11 5.10
CA SER A 347 -27.10 8.21 5.44
C SER A 347 -27.16 6.91 4.64
N SER A 348 -26.27 6.67 3.66
CA SER A 348 -26.45 5.53 2.75
C SER A 348 -25.23 4.62 2.49
N MET A 349 -24.14 4.73 3.26
CA MET A 349 -23.05 3.72 3.24
C MET A 349 -23.17 2.65 4.35
N LEU A 350 -24.40 2.41 4.80
CA LEU A 350 -24.90 1.31 5.64
C LEU A 350 -24.36 1.23 7.08
N SER A 351 -25.16 1.69 8.05
CA SER A 351 -25.07 1.37 9.50
C SER A 351 -23.75 1.57 10.27
N GLY A 352 -22.69 2.08 9.65
CA GLY A 352 -21.43 2.41 10.32
C GLY A 352 -20.91 3.74 9.81
N SER A 353 -20.77 4.71 10.70
CA SER A 353 -20.20 6.03 10.42
C SER A 353 -18.79 5.91 9.84
N ILE A 354 -18.53 6.51 8.68
CA ILE A 354 -17.16 6.71 8.20
C ILE A 354 -16.48 7.63 9.22
N PRO A 355 -15.34 7.21 9.80
CA PRO A 355 -14.65 8.00 10.80
C PRO A 355 -14.22 9.35 10.23
N GLU A 356 -14.29 10.43 11.01
CA GLU A 356 -13.77 11.74 10.58
C GLU A 356 -12.30 11.59 10.15
N ASP A 357 -11.80 12.49 9.28
CA ASP A 357 -10.39 12.49 8.82
C ASP A 357 -9.37 12.31 9.97
N GLY A 358 -9.70 12.85 11.16
CA GLY A 358 -8.92 12.66 12.38
C GLY A 358 -8.89 11.22 12.90
N GLU A 359 -9.98 10.47 12.80
CA GLU A 359 -10.10 9.09 13.29
C GLU A 359 -9.37 8.09 12.37
N ILE A 360 -9.49 8.24 11.05
CA ILE A 360 -8.74 7.41 10.08
C ILE A 360 -7.23 7.61 10.28
N ARG A 361 -6.76 8.86 10.42
CA ARG A 361 -5.35 9.13 10.71
C ARG A 361 -4.91 8.61 12.06
N SER A 362 -5.72 8.81 13.11
CA SER A 362 -5.40 8.29 14.44
C SER A 362 -5.24 6.78 14.40
N ALA A 363 -6.08 6.09 13.63
CA ALA A 363 -5.95 4.66 13.40
C ALA A 363 -4.67 4.29 12.63
N PHE A 364 -4.27 5.06 11.61
CA PHE A 364 -2.99 4.82 10.92
C PHE A 364 -1.75 5.10 11.79
N HIS A 365 -1.75 6.21 12.52
CA HIS A 365 -0.68 6.58 13.45
C HIS A 365 -0.55 5.56 14.59
N ALA A 366 -1.67 4.98 15.04
CA ALA A 366 -1.65 3.89 16.00
C ALA A 366 -0.97 2.61 15.45
N LEU A 367 -0.93 2.43 14.12
CA LEU A 367 -0.27 1.30 13.46
C LEU A 367 1.20 1.60 13.11
N SER A 368 1.62 2.86 13.11
CA SER A 368 2.95 3.26 12.68
C SER A 368 3.86 3.71 13.82
N ASN A 369 5.15 3.92 13.51
CA ASN A 369 6.12 4.41 14.49
C ASN A 369 6.31 5.93 14.32
N SER A 370 5.31 6.72 14.73
CA SER A 370 5.35 8.16 14.50
C SER A 370 6.53 8.87 15.17
N GLU A 371 6.99 8.41 16.33
CA GLU A 371 8.19 8.96 16.98
C GLU A 371 9.43 8.81 16.08
N TYR A 372 9.65 7.60 15.56
CA TYR A 372 10.72 7.35 14.60
C TYR A 372 10.56 8.20 13.33
N GLU A 373 9.34 8.36 12.82
CA GLU A 373 9.07 9.14 11.60
C GLU A 373 9.40 10.62 11.78
N TYR A 374 9.02 11.24 12.90
CA TYR A 374 9.40 12.62 13.23
C TYR A 374 10.92 12.76 13.35
N LYS A 375 11.57 11.82 14.04
CA LYS A 375 13.03 11.78 14.12
C LYS A 375 13.67 11.67 12.73
N ALA A 376 13.18 10.79 11.87
CA ALA A 376 13.68 10.61 10.51
C ALA A 376 13.55 11.88 9.67
N MET A 377 12.41 12.58 9.77
CA MET A 377 12.20 13.86 9.09
C MET A 377 13.15 14.95 9.61
N ALA A 378 13.31 15.06 10.93
CA ALA A 378 14.18 16.05 11.56
C ALA A 378 15.66 15.83 11.23
N GLU A 379 16.15 14.58 11.32
CA GLU A 379 17.54 14.22 11.03
C GLU A 379 17.90 14.47 9.55
N PHE A 380 17.00 14.13 8.62
CA PHE A 380 17.22 14.43 7.20
C PHE A 380 17.26 15.94 6.94
N TYR A 381 16.31 16.69 7.50
CA TYR A 381 16.27 18.15 7.37
C TYR A 381 17.55 18.81 7.92
N ASN A 382 17.97 18.42 9.13
CA ASN A 382 19.18 18.95 9.77
C ASN A 382 20.46 18.55 9.02
N HIS A 383 20.48 17.36 8.42
CA HIS A 383 21.58 16.94 7.56
C HIS A 383 21.71 17.87 6.35
N VAL A 384 20.61 18.18 5.66
CA VAL A 384 20.59 19.15 4.54
C VAL A 384 21.02 20.53 5.02
N LEU A 385 20.49 21.02 6.14
CA LEU A 385 20.85 22.31 6.71
C LEU A 385 22.37 22.45 6.93
N ASN A 386 23.02 21.38 7.37
CA ASN A 386 24.45 21.38 7.71
C ASN A 386 25.39 21.07 6.53
N LYS A 387 24.94 20.27 5.55
CA LYS A 387 25.79 19.75 4.47
C LYS A 387 25.47 20.34 3.09
N HIS A 388 24.21 20.71 2.87
CA HIS A 388 23.68 21.24 1.61
C HIS A 388 22.80 22.47 1.90
N PRO A 389 23.31 23.51 2.58
CA PRO A 389 22.52 24.67 2.99
C PRO A 389 21.89 25.43 1.81
N GLU A 390 22.41 25.25 0.59
CA GLU A 390 21.85 25.77 -0.64
C GLU A 390 20.54 25.08 -1.08
N LEU A 391 20.25 23.88 -0.58
CA LEU A 391 19.04 23.11 -0.88
C LEU A 391 17.98 23.19 0.22
N ILE A 392 18.26 23.87 1.33
CA ILE A 392 17.40 23.83 2.52
C ILE A 392 16.02 24.47 2.28
N GLU A 393 15.97 25.51 1.45
CA GLU A 393 14.71 26.16 1.09
C GLU A 393 13.80 25.20 0.32
N ASP A 394 14.36 24.44 -0.62
CA ASP A 394 13.61 23.46 -1.41
C ASP A 394 13.12 22.30 -0.55
N VAL A 395 13.92 21.85 0.42
CA VAL A 395 13.51 20.82 1.39
C VAL A 395 12.43 21.33 2.34
N ALA A 396 12.47 22.60 2.76
CA ALA A 396 11.42 23.23 3.57
C ALA A 396 10.10 23.36 2.81
N ARG A 397 10.14 23.71 1.51
CA ARG A 397 8.96 23.85 0.63
C ARG A 397 8.19 22.56 0.42
N VAL A 398 8.77 21.39 0.72
CA VAL A 398 8.06 20.10 0.71
C VAL A 398 6.92 20.09 1.74
N ILE A 399 7.05 20.86 2.83
CA ILE A 399 5.98 21.01 3.83
C ILE A 399 4.93 21.98 3.28
N PRO A 400 3.68 21.52 3.04
CA PRO A 400 2.68 22.36 2.41
C PRO A 400 2.11 23.40 3.38
N GLN A 401 1.75 24.58 2.88
CA GLN A 401 1.09 25.63 3.66
C GLN A 401 -0.40 25.32 3.92
N THR A 402 -0.67 24.27 4.70
CA THR A 402 -2.03 23.85 5.12
C THR A 402 -2.11 23.78 6.64
N ALA A 403 -3.31 23.57 7.20
CA ALA A 403 -3.47 23.34 8.64
C ALA A 403 -2.59 22.18 9.14
N ARG A 404 -2.60 21.04 8.42
CA ARG A 404 -1.74 19.88 8.74
C ARG A 404 -0.26 20.14 8.53
N GLY A 405 0.10 20.89 7.50
CA GLY A 405 1.49 21.33 7.33
C GLY A 405 1.96 22.24 8.47
N ASN A 406 1.09 23.12 8.97
CA ASN A 406 1.37 23.93 10.16
C ASN A 406 1.49 23.09 11.43
N GLU A 407 0.65 22.07 11.62
CA GLU A 407 0.78 21.12 12.74
C GLU A 407 2.12 20.38 12.69
N LEU A 408 2.48 19.84 11.52
CA LEU A 408 3.76 19.17 11.31
C LEU A 408 4.94 20.13 11.52
N SER A 409 4.86 21.35 10.97
CA SER A 409 5.87 22.39 11.14
C SER A 409 6.02 22.81 12.61
N GLN A 410 4.90 22.91 13.34
CA GLN A 410 4.94 23.20 14.77
C GLN A 410 5.58 22.06 15.57
N ALA A 411 5.32 20.80 15.19
CA ALA A 411 5.92 19.63 15.83
C ALA A 411 7.43 19.53 15.59
N LEU A 412 7.88 19.79 14.35
CA LEU A 412 9.29 19.69 13.96
C LEU A 412 10.10 20.94 14.30
N PHE A 413 9.55 22.14 14.12
CA PHE A 413 10.31 23.40 14.21
C PHE A 413 9.79 24.32 15.32
N GLY A 414 8.58 24.13 15.83
CA GLY A 414 7.98 25.06 16.79
C GLY A 414 7.42 26.34 16.16
N CYS A 415 7.23 26.37 14.84
CA CYS A 415 6.68 27.51 14.11
C CYS A 415 5.74 27.07 12.97
N THR A 416 5.00 28.03 12.40
CA THR A 416 4.17 27.79 11.21
C THR A 416 5.01 27.59 9.95
N VAL A 417 4.44 26.97 8.90
CA VAL A 417 5.14 26.78 7.62
C VAL A 417 5.57 28.11 7.03
N ARG A 418 4.74 29.16 7.15
CA ARG A 418 5.09 30.50 6.67
C ARG A 418 6.33 31.05 7.37
N ALA A 419 6.43 30.89 8.68
CA ALA A 419 7.60 31.32 9.44
C ALA A 419 8.85 30.49 9.09
N LEU A 420 8.69 29.17 8.90
CA LEU A 420 9.77 28.30 8.44
C LEU A 420 10.32 28.73 7.07
N LEU A 421 9.45 29.06 6.11
CA LEU A 421 9.88 29.51 4.79
C LEU A 421 10.54 30.91 4.80
N GLN A 422 10.25 31.74 5.80
CA GLN A 422 10.96 33.01 6.02
C GLN A 422 12.33 32.81 6.68
N ASN A 423 12.53 31.69 7.39
CA ASN A 423 13.79 31.33 8.03
C ASN A 423 14.06 29.81 7.91
N PRO A 424 14.39 29.31 6.70
CA PRO A 424 14.59 27.87 6.48
C PRO A 424 15.89 27.36 7.11
N LYS A 425 16.69 28.22 7.76
CA LYS A 425 17.91 27.82 8.48
C LYS A 425 17.63 27.37 9.92
N GLN A 426 16.37 27.32 10.32
CA GLN A 426 15.97 26.86 11.65
C GLN A 426 16.15 25.34 11.76
N GLN A 427 16.80 24.89 12.83
CA GLN A 427 16.97 23.46 13.10
C GLN A 427 15.62 22.79 13.40
N ALA A 428 15.44 21.57 12.86
CA ALA A 428 14.36 20.69 13.25
C ALA A 428 14.69 20.03 14.60
N ASN A 429 13.71 19.93 15.49
CA ASN A 429 13.81 19.22 16.75
C ASN A 429 13.45 17.73 16.57
N ALA A 430 14.40 16.85 16.85
CA ALA A 430 14.23 15.40 16.79
C ALA A 430 13.42 14.84 17.98
N GLU A 431 13.31 15.58 19.09
CA GLU A 431 12.49 15.24 20.27
C GLU A 431 11.08 15.82 20.14
N ALA A 432 10.45 15.64 18.97
CA ALA A 432 9.14 16.22 18.67
C ALA A 432 8.17 16.01 19.84
N LYS A 433 7.75 17.11 20.46
CA LYS A 433 6.76 17.09 21.56
C LYS A 433 5.52 16.38 21.04
N LYS A 434 4.94 15.48 21.84
CA LYS A 434 3.57 14.99 21.61
C LYS A 434 2.66 16.21 21.48
N VAL A 435 2.33 16.60 20.26
CA VAL A 435 1.20 17.47 20.03
C VAL A 435 0.01 16.56 20.29
N SER A 436 -0.55 16.64 21.50
CA SER A 436 -1.84 16.01 21.77
C SER A 436 -2.77 16.43 20.65
N PRO A 437 -3.52 15.50 20.02
CA PRO A 437 -4.56 15.92 19.10
C PRO A 437 -5.43 16.90 19.88
N ILE A 438 -5.52 18.13 19.39
CA ILE A 438 -6.47 19.10 19.92
C ILE A 438 -7.83 18.52 19.55
N VAL A 439 -8.37 17.69 20.44
CA VAL A 439 -9.80 17.42 20.48
C VAL A 439 -10.41 18.79 20.68
N ASP A 440 -11.11 19.28 19.67
CA ASP A 440 -11.81 20.55 19.69
C ASP A 440 -12.66 20.63 20.97
N LYS A 441 -12.15 21.33 21.99
CA LYS A 441 -12.87 21.52 23.26
C LYS A 441 -14.14 22.35 23.07
N GLN A 442 -14.33 22.96 21.90
CA GLN A 442 -15.51 23.75 21.57
C GLN A 442 -16.77 22.92 21.32
N SER A 443 -16.68 21.61 21.06
CA SER A 443 -17.88 20.76 20.88
C SER A 443 -18.52 20.32 22.21
N LYS A 444 -17.79 20.36 23.33
CA LYS A 444 -18.34 20.00 24.66
C LYS A 444 -19.02 21.15 25.40
N GLU A 445 -18.70 22.41 25.10
CA GLU A 445 -19.32 23.58 25.77
C GLU A 445 -20.62 24.05 25.12
N GLN A 446 -20.99 23.56 23.93
CA GLN A 446 -22.30 23.84 23.32
C GLN A 446 -23.37 22.78 23.60
N SER A 447 -23.00 21.62 24.15
CA SER A 447 -23.99 20.59 24.56
C SER A 447 -24.53 20.78 25.97
N SER A 448 -24.03 21.75 26.75
CA SER A 448 -24.45 21.99 28.13
C SER A 448 -25.51 23.10 28.30
N LYS A 449 -26.18 23.52 27.21
CA LYS A 449 -27.29 24.48 27.25
C LYS A 449 -28.47 24.02 26.40
N LEU A 450 -29.12 22.95 26.84
CA LEU A 450 -30.52 22.68 26.51
C LEU A 450 -31.28 22.46 27.82
N PRO A 451 -32.50 23.02 27.97
CA PRO A 451 -33.21 23.03 29.25
C PRO A 451 -33.83 21.66 29.56
N LEU A 452 -33.79 21.31 30.84
CA LEU A 452 -34.48 20.17 31.45
C LEU A 452 -35.95 20.52 31.76
N ASN A 453 -36.82 19.51 31.61
CA ASN A 453 -38.22 19.35 32.04
C ASN A 453 -39.27 20.15 31.23
N GLN A 454 -40.43 19.60 30.87
CA GLN A 454 -41.35 18.79 31.70
C GLN A 454 -42.09 17.71 30.89
N ASP A 455 -42.62 16.72 31.61
CA ASP A 455 -43.75 15.81 31.31
C ASP A 455 -43.40 14.31 31.33
N GLU A 456 -43.00 13.84 32.52
CA GLU A 456 -43.44 12.53 33.03
C GLU A 456 -44.74 12.74 33.84
N GLU A 457 -45.89 12.52 33.22
CA GLU A 457 -47.09 12.11 33.95
C GLU A 457 -48.13 11.57 32.96
N HIS A 458 -48.05 10.28 32.61
CA HIS A 458 -49.20 9.39 32.58
C HIS A 458 -48.88 7.98 32.04
N ARG A 459 -49.40 7.00 32.78
CA ARG A 459 -49.71 5.61 32.40
C ARG A 459 -48.61 4.56 32.60
N LYS A 460 -48.51 4.18 33.88
CA LYS A 460 -48.52 2.77 34.28
C LYS A 460 -49.89 2.12 33.95
N ASP A 461 -49.83 0.80 33.81
CA ASP A 461 -50.90 -0.19 33.84
C ASP A 461 -51.71 -0.43 32.56
N SER A 462 -51.33 -1.48 31.81
CA SER A 462 -52.26 -2.60 31.59
C SER A 462 -51.52 -3.92 31.29
N HIS A 463 -52.18 -4.98 31.71
CA HIS A 463 -51.70 -6.34 31.98
C HIS A 463 -51.96 -7.30 30.80
N ARG A 464 -51.04 -8.27 30.61
CA ARG A 464 -51.28 -9.73 30.53
C ARG A 464 -51.74 -10.39 29.19
N ALA A 465 -50.79 -11.19 28.67
CA ALA A 465 -50.86 -12.57 28.14
C ALA A 465 -51.60 -12.92 26.82
N THR A 466 -50.84 -13.47 25.85
CA THR A 466 -50.94 -14.80 25.15
C THR A 466 -49.85 -14.83 24.05
N LYS A 467 -48.88 -15.76 24.03
CA LYS A 467 -48.85 -17.14 23.50
C LYS A 467 -48.96 -17.25 21.95
N ASP A 468 -47.99 -17.96 21.38
CA ASP A 468 -47.84 -18.51 20.01
C ASP A 468 -47.38 -17.63 18.83
N GLN A 469 -46.21 -18.01 18.26
CA GLN A 469 -45.79 -18.10 16.83
C GLN A 469 -44.25 -17.97 16.78
N SER A 470 -43.48 -19.05 16.82
CA SER A 470 -43.04 -19.92 15.69
C SER A 470 -42.21 -19.19 14.62
N ASP A 471 -40.91 -19.50 14.61
CA ASP A 471 -39.98 -19.58 13.49
C ASP A 471 -40.29 -18.82 12.18
N GLU A 472 -39.57 -17.73 11.92
CA GLU A 472 -39.28 -17.27 10.57
C GLU A 472 -37.76 -17.15 10.36
N LYS A 473 -37.18 -18.21 9.79
CA LYS A 473 -35.88 -18.15 9.11
C LYS A 473 -36.08 -17.42 7.79
N ILE A 474 -35.50 -16.24 7.65
CA ILE A 474 -35.39 -15.53 6.37
C ILE A 474 -34.42 -16.32 5.46
N ASP A 475 -34.97 -16.98 4.44
CA ASP A 475 -34.22 -17.69 3.40
C ASP A 475 -33.82 -16.73 2.27
N TYR A 476 -32.62 -16.15 2.41
CA TYR A 476 -31.99 -15.20 1.46
C TYR A 476 -31.82 -15.73 0.02
N LYS A 477 -32.07 -17.03 -0.25
CA LYS A 477 -31.95 -17.58 -1.61
C LYS A 477 -33.12 -17.26 -2.53
N LYS A 478 -34.29 -16.88 -2.02
CA LYS A 478 -35.47 -16.58 -2.87
C LYS A 478 -35.46 -15.16 -3.46
N GLU A 479 -34.89 -14.17 -2.76
CA GLU A 479 -34.78 -12.79 -3.29
C GLU A 479 -33.77 -12.66 -4.44
N ILE A 480 -32.71 -13.47 -4.44
CA ILE A 480 -31.69 -13.45 -5.52
C ILE A 480 -32.26 -14.02 -6.83
N TYR A 481 -33.25 -14.92 -6.75
CA TYR A 481 -33.91 -15.47 -7.95
C TYR A 481 -35.01 -14.58 -8.52
N ALA A 482 -35.62 -13.71 -7.72
CA ALA A 482 -36.59 -12.73 -8.19
C ALA A 482 -35.93 -11.61 -9.01
N ILE A 483 -34.75 -11.14 -8.58
CA ILE A 483 -34.01 -10.06 -9.28
C ILE A 483 -33.44 -10.52 -10.63
N LYS A 484 -33.17 -11.81 -10.82
CA LYS A 484 -32.71 -12.35 -12.11
C LYS A 484 -33.81 -12.45 -13.16
N ARG A 485 -35.06 -12.75 -12.77
CA ARG A 485 -36.19 -12.87 -13.72
C ARG A 485 -36.60 -11.53 -14.33
N ASP A 486 -36.65 -10.47 -13.53
CA ASP A 486 -37.01 -9.12 -14.03
C ASP A 486 -35.97 -8.52 -15.00
N SER A 487 -34.75 -9.06 -15.00
CA SER A 487 -33.68 -8.65 -15.92
C SER A 487 -33.68 -9.41 -17.26
N GLU A 488 -34.29 -10.58 -17.33
CA GLU A 488 -34.38 -11.40 -18.56
C GLU A 488 -35.62 -11.02 -19.39
N ASP A 489 -36.73 -10.62 -18.76
CA ASP A 489 -37.95 -10.19 -19.46
C ASP A 489 -37.84 -8.80 -20.13
N ASN A 490 -36.80 -8.01 -19.83
CA ASN A 490 -36.56 -6.69 -20.43
C ASN A 490 -35.62 -6.69 -21.65
N LEU A 491 -35.12 -7.85 -22.09
CA LEU A 491 -34.17 -7.97 -23.20
C LEU A 491 -34.79 -8.38 -24.54
N ASP A 492 -36.04 -8.88 -24.56
CA ASP A 492 -36.69 -9.33 -25.79
C ASP A 492 -37.46 -8.23 -26.55
N ASP A 493 -37.84 -7.13 -25.88
CA ASP A 493 -38.58 -6.02 -26.53
C ASP A 493 -37.71 -5.03 -27.34
N LYS A 494 -36.37 -5.18 -27.29
CA LYS A 494 -35.44 -4.28 -28.01
C LYS A 494 -34.88 -4.83 -29.33
N LYS A 495 -35.28 -6.03 -29.77
CA LYS A 495 -34.79 -6.64 -31.02
C LYS A 495 -35.73 -6.51 -32.24
N SER A 496 -36.88 -5.84 -32.14
CA SER A 496 -37.86 -5.77 -33.25
C SER A 496 -37.91 -4.44 -34.04
N MET A 497 -37.07 -3.45 -33.75
CA MET A 497 -37.08 -2.16 -34.46
C MET A 497 -35.72 -1.73 -35.02
N THR A 498 -35.17 -2.46 -36.00
CA THR A 498 -34.33 -1.86 -37.05
C THR A 498 -34.21 -2.80 -38.26
N LEU A 499 -35.15 -2.71 -39.19
CA LEU A 499 -35.01 -3.15 -40.59
C LEU A 499 -36.19 -2.58 -41.39
N LYS A 500 -36.00 -1.40 -42.01
CA LYS A 500 -36.68 -0.99 -43.24
C LYS A 500 -36.12 0.34 -43.79
N LYS A 501 -35.72 0.24 -45.06
CA LYS A 501 -35.22 1.24 -46.03
C LYS A 501 -33.74 1.60 -45.94
#